data_AF-A0A9D1IC95-F1
#
_entry.id   AF-A0A9D1IC95-F1
#
_cell.length_a   1.000
_cell.length_b   1.000
_cell.length_c   1.000
_cell.angle_alpha   90.00
_cell.angle_beta   90.00
_cell.angle_gamma   90.00
#
_symmetry.space_group_name_H-M   'P 1'
#
loop_
_entity.id
_entity.type
_entity.pdbx_description
1 polymer ?
#
loop_
_entity_poly.entity_id
_entity_poly.type
_entity_poly.pdbx_seq_one_letter_code
_entity_poly.pdbx_strand_id
1 'polypeptide(L)'
;GLGGDTHYFRSDWYEWPIIWWPMWYFSGSEYLADGMISSISCMGNPAVWWFSLVAILFVMIRLTRRDRANGVYWMVLIAFASQYLPWVLVPRSTFIYHYFASVPFIIIAAVLLLDAIRKKSETAYTVTAGTLMVLALLLFIAFYPLESGLPVARSYAQYLRWFKWVNF
;
A
#
# COMPACT_ATOMS: atom_id res chain seq x y z
N GLY A 1 -14.48 25.74 -8.28
CA GLY A 1 -13.21 25.92 -7.54
C GLY A 1 -12.63 24.56 -7.25
N LEU A 2 -11.29 24.45 -7.14
CA LEU A 2 -10.56 23.17 -7.05
C LEU A 2 -10.95 22.26 -5.85
N GLY A 3 -11.75 22.73 -4.89
CA GLY A 3 -12.16 21.97 -3.70
C GLY A 3 -13.60 21.42 -3.70
N GLY A 4 -14.29 21.43 -4.85
CA GLY A 4 -15.72 21.06 -4.95
C GLY A 4 -16.02 19.70 -5.60
N ASP A 5 -15.02 18.88 -5.90
CA ASP A 5 -15.22 17.60 -6.56
C ASP A 5 -15.59 16.50 -5.54
N THR A 6 -16.85 16.08 -5.53
CA THR A 6 -17.42 15.08 -4.62
C THR A 6 -17.27 13.66 -5.18
N HIS A 7 -16.07 13.29 -5.64
CA HIS A 7 -15.81 11.94 -6.13
C HIS A 7 -15.88 10.92 -4.99
N TYR A 8 -16.76 9.93 -5.11
CA TYR A 8 -17.06 8.97 -4.05
C TYR A 8 -15.85 8.16 -3.55
N PHE A 9 -14.89 7.91 -4.43
CA PHE A 9 -13.65 7.18 -4.11
C PHE A 9 -12.48 8.08 -3.68
N ARG A 10 -12.72 9.37 -3.45
CA ARG A 10 -11.69 10.28 -2.92
C ARG A 10 -11.15 9.71 -1.61
N SER A 11 -9.83 9.74 -1.46
CA SER A 11 -9.16 9.37 -0.22
C SER A 11 -8.10 10.40 0.15
N ASP A 12 -8.09 10.75 1.43
CA ASP A 12 -7.14 11.72 1.97
C ASP A 12 -5.77 11.06 2.15
N TRP A 13 -4.71 11.86 2.11
CA TRP A 13 -3.31 11.38 2.08
C TRP A 13 -2.97 10.37 3.20
N TYR A 14 -3.53 10.55 4.40
CA TYR A 14 -3.27 9.69 5.56
C TYR A 14 -3.94 8.31 5.47
N GLU A 15 -4.89 8.13 4.56
CA GLU A 15 -5.60 6.87 4.34
C GLU A 15 -4.80 5.88 3.48
N TRP A 16 -3.87 6.39 2.67
CA TRP A 16 -3.14 5.59 1.68
C TRP A 16 -2.17 4.57 2.27
N PRO A 17 -1.37 4.88 3.30
CA PRO A 17 -0.40 3.93 3.84
C PRO A 17 -1.04 2.70 4.48
N ILE A 18 -2.28 2.83 4.97
CA ILE A 18 -3.04 1.74 5.60
C ILE A 18 -4.05 1.09 4.64
N ILE A 19 -4.20 1.61 3.42
CA ILE A 19 -5.16 1.13 2.43
C ILE A 19 -6.61 1.27 2.97
N TRP A 20 -6.93 2.40 3.59
CA TRP A 20 -8.25 2.58 4.19
C TRP A 20 -9.36 2.65 3.13
N TRP A 21 -9.10 3.38 2.04
CA TRP A 21 -10.08 3.61 0.97
C TRP A 21 -9.43 3.43 -0.42
N PRO A 22 -9.52 2.21 -0.99
CA PRO A 22 -9.11 1.90 -2.36
C PRO A 22 -9.94 2.65 -3.41
N MET A 23 -9.37 2.80 -4.59
CA MET A 23 -10.07 3.39 -5.73
C MET A 23 -10.68 2.30 -6.61
N TRP A 24 -11.93 2.50 -7.05
CA TRP A 24 -12.62 1.59 -7.95
C TRP A 24 -12.50 2.08 -9.40
N TYR A 25 -11.86 1.30 -10.28
CA TYR A 25 -11.64 1.66 -11.68
C TYR A 25 -12.70 1.11 -12.63
N PHE A 26 -13.27 -0.05 -12.34
CA PHE A 26 -14.21 -0.69 -13.27
C PHE A 26 -15.16 -1.65 -12.54
N SER A 27 -16.39 -1.72 -13.04
CA SER A 27 -17.39 -2.74 -12.69
C SER A 27 -17.99 -3.32 -13.97
N GLY A 28 -17.74 -4.59 -14.24
CA GLY A 28 -18.27 -5.35 -15.38
C GLY A 28 -19.41 -6.29 -14.99
N SER A 29 -19.98 -6.11 -13.80
CA SER A 29 -20.94 -7.05 -13.20
C SER A 29 -22.25 -7.18 -13.98
N GLU A 30 -22.60 -6.17 -14.80
CA GLU A 30 -23.83 -6.14 -15.59
C GLU A 30 -23.87 -7.22 -16.70
N TYR A 31 -22.71 -7.74 -17.11
CA TYR A 31 -22.60 -8.71 -18.20
C TYR A 31 -22.31 -10.13 -17.72
N LEU A 32 -22.42 -10.39 -16.42
CA LEU A 32 -22.09 -11.68 -15.80
C LEU A 32 -23.34 -12.38 -15.27
N ALA A 33 -23.24 -13.70 -15.11
CA ALA A 33 -24.29 -14.50 -14.46
C ALA A 33 -24.54 -14.04 -13.02
N ASP A 34 -25.76 -14.26 -12.52
CA ASP A 34 -26.13 -13.91 -11.15
C ASP A 34 -25.15 -14.47 -10.12
N GLY A 35 -24.70 -13.60 -9.21
CA GLY A 35 -23.74 -13.94 -8.17
C GLY A 35 -22.27 -13.85 -8.57
N MET A 36 -21.95 -13.53 -9.84
CA MET A 36 -20.60 -13.23 -10.30
C MET A 36 -20.37 -11.72 -10.37
N ILE A 37 -19.12 -11.30 -10.17
CA ILE A 37 -18.69 -9.90 -10.32
C ILE A 37 -17.37 -9.84 -11.06
N SER A 38 -17.15 -8.73 -11.76
CA SER A 38 -15.86 -8.35 -12.34
C SER A 38 -15.59 -6.92 -11.92
N SER A 39 -14.51 -6.71 -11.20
CA SER A 39 -14.13 -5.43 -10.62
C SER A 39 -12.64 -5.20 -10.84
N ILE A 40 -12.26 -3.95 -11.15
CA ILE A 40 -10.86 -3.51 -11.10
C ILE A 40 -10.74 -2.53 -9.94
N SER A 41 -10.10 -2.98 -8.89
CA SER A 41 -9.76 -2.21 -7.70
C SER A 41 -8.30 -1.80 -7.73
N CYS A 42 -8.04 -0.54 -7.42
CA CYS A 42 -6.70 0.01 -7.28
C CYS A 42 -6.33 0.18 -5.81
N MET A 43 -5.39 -0.66 -5.36
CA MET A 43 -4.76 -0.61 -4.06
C MET A 43 -3.35 -1.20 -4.12
N GLY A 44 -2.59 -1.06 -3.04
CA GLY A 44 -1.30 -1.73 -2.88
C GLY A 44 -1.44 -3.12 -2.26
N ASN A 45 -0.38 -3.93 -2.34
CA ASN A 45 -0.33 -5.20 -1.63
C ASN A 45 -0.25 -4.94 -0.11
N PRO A 46 -1.23 -5.40 0.71
CA PRO A 46 -1.27 -5.08 2.13
C PRO A 46 -0.04 -5.52 2.93
N ALA A 47 0.56 -6.68 2.58
CA ALA A 47 1.77 -7.14 3.25
C ALA A 47 2.94 -6.17 3.02
N VAL A 48 3.12 -5.71 1.78
CA VAL A 48 4.18 -4.76 1.43
C VAL A 48 3.89 -3.39 2.04
N TRP A 49 2.66 -2.87 1.90
CA TRP A 49 2.28 -1.55 2.40
C TRP A 49 2.47 -1.43 3.90
N TRP A 50 1.92 -2.37 4.67
CA TRP A 50 1.94 -2.29 6.13
C TRP A 50 3.33 -2.58 6.69
N PHE A 51 4.08 -3.52 6.10
CA PHE A 51 5.47 -3.74 6.47
C PHE A 51 6.32 -2.50 6.19
N SER A 52 6.15 -1.89 5.02
CA SER A 52 6.85 -0.67 4.65
C SER A 52 6.45 0.54 5.50
N LEU A 53 5.21 0.62 5.99
CA LEU A 53 4.79 1.64 6.96
C LEU A 53 5.61 1.51 8.26
N VAL A 54 5.73 0.30 8.80
CA VAL A 54 6.60 0.02 9.96
C VAL A 54 8.06 0.36 9.64
N ALA A 55 8.51 0.09 8.42
CA ALA A 55 9.87 0.39 8.00
C ALA A 55 10.15 1.90 7.91
N ILE A 56 9.20 2.72 7.46
CA ILE A 56 9.31 4.18 7.49
C ILE A 56 9.40 4.71 8.92
N LEU A 57 8.59 4.17 9.85
CA LEU A 57 8.70 4.49 11.27
C LEU A 57 10.09 4.13 11.81
N PHE A 58 10.61 2.95 11.44
CA PHE A 58 11.96 2.53 11.80
C PHE A 58 13.04 3.49 11.28
N VAL A 59 12.95 3.93 10.01
CA VAL A 59 13.87 4.92 9.42
C VAL A 59 13.84 6.23 10.22
N MET A 60 12.65 6.73 10.58
CA MET A 60 12.52 7.94 11.41
C MET A 60 13.13 7.76 12.80
N ILE A 61 12.91 6.63 13.47
CA ILE A 61 13.51 6.33 14.78
C ILE A 61 15.04 6.20 14.68
N ARG A 62 15.57 5.68 13.56
CA ARG A 62 17.02 5.59 13.35
C ARG A 62 17.68 6.97 13.25
N LEU A 63 16.98 7.95 12.67
CA LEU A 63 17.49 9.31 12.53
C LEU A 63 17.56 10.07 13.86
N THR A 64 16.74 9.73 14.86
CA THR A 64 16.84 10.33 16.20
C THR A 64 18.02 9.80 17.02
N ARG A 65 18.61 8.68 16.60
CA ARG A 65 19.75 8.04 17.26
C ARG A 65 21.05 8.49 16.60
N ARG A 66 21.76 9.42 17.25
CA ARG A 66 22.99 10.05 16.71
C ARG A 66 24.08 9.07 16.29
N ASP A 67 24.15 7.87 16.88
CA ASP A 67 25.12 6.82 16.54
C ASP A 67 24.78 6.07 15.24
N ARG A 68 23.56 6.24 14.69
CA ARG A 68 23.02 5.44 13.58
C ARG A 68 22.42 6.27 12.45
N ALA A 69 22.44 7.60 12.56
CA ALA A 69 21.93 8.53 11.55
C ALA A 69 22.85 8.59 10.32
N ASN A 70 22.85 7.52 9.52
CA ASN A 70 23.52 7.43 8.23
C ASN A 70 22.77 8.27 7.18
N GLY A 71 23.49 8.92 6.24
CA GLY A 71 22.93 9.69 5.13
C GLY A 71 21.92 8.92 4.27
N VAL A 72 22.02 7.59 4.22
CA VAL A 72 21.04 6.74 3.51
C VAL A 72 19.62 6.87 4.10
N TYR A 73 19.48 6.94 5.43
CA TYR A 73 18.18 7.12 6.07
C TYR A 73 17.56 8.48 5.74
N TRP A 74 18.39 9.54 5.70
CA TRP A 74 17.98 10.86 5.26
C TRP A 74 17.55 10.87 3.81
N MET A 75 18.32 10.23 2.91
CA MET A 75 18.00 10.13 1.49
C MET A 75 16.63 9.49 1.29
N VAL A 76 16.36 8.35 1.94
CA VAL A 76 15.07 7.66 1.82
C VAL A 76 13.93 8.51 2.35
N LEU A 77 14.11 9.16 3.51
CA LEU A 77 13.06 9.98 4.11
C LEU A 77 12.76 11.23 3.26
N ILE A 78 13.79 11.92 2.76
CA ILE A 78 13.63 13.10 1.90
C ILE A 78 12.98 12.70 0.58
N ALA A 79 13.41 11.60 -0.03
CA ALA A 79 12.84 11.12 -1.27
C ALA A 79 11.37 10.71 -1.10
N PHE A 80 11.04 9.95 -0.04
CA PHE A 80 9.66 9.65 0.33
C PHE A 80 8.84 10.92 0.57
N ALA A 81 9.34 11.85 1.39
CA ALA A 81 8.65 13.07 1.74
C ALA A 81 8.40 13.97 0.50
N SER A 82 9.35 14.01 -0.43
CA SER A 82 9.18 14.74 -1.70
C SER A 82 8.04 14.20 -2.57
N GLN A 83 7.75 12.90 -2.49
CA GLN A 83 6.64 12.28 -3.22
C GLN A 83 5.32 12.35 -2.44
N TYR A 84 5.38 12.38 -1.12
CA TYR A 84 4.21 12.29 -0.25
C TYR A 84 3.67 13.65 0.21
N LEU A 85 4.54 14.54 0.70
CA LEU A 85 4.14 15.83 1.29
C LEU A 85 3.42 16.79 0.34
N PRO A 86 3.73 16.85 -0.98
CA PRO A 86 2.96 17.70 -1.88
C PRO A 86 1.46 17.42 -1.81
N TRP A 87 1.06 16.16 -1.64
CA TRP A 87 -0.35 15.77 -1.56
C TRP A 87 -1.05 16.19 -0.28
N VAL A 88 -0.31 16.44 0.80
CA VAL A 88 -0.86 16.96 2.07
C VAL A 88 -1.38 18.39 1.89
N LEU A 89 -0.77 19.15 0.98
CA LEU A 89 -1.06 20.56 0.74
C LEU A 89 -2.04 20.79 -0.42
N VAL A 90 -2.42 19.74 -1.14
CA VAL A 90 -3.25 19.83 -2.34
C VAL A 90 -4.74 19.94 -1.92
N PRO A 91 -5.45 21.03 -2.28
CA PRO A 91 -6.84 21.24 -1.88
C PRO A 91 -7.86 20.53 -2.79
N ARG A 92 -7.39 19.81 -3.81
CA ARG A 92 -8.24 19.09 -4.78
C ARG A 92 -8.46 17.65 -4.35
N SER A 93 -9.44 16.98 -4.94
CA SER A 93 -9.68 15.55 -4.69
C SER A 93 -8.45 14.72 -5.04
N THR A 94 -8.00 13.93 -4.06
CA THR A 94 -6.87 13.01 -4.18
C THR A 94 -7.33 11.57 -3.97
N PHE A 95 -6.45 10.64 -4.35
CA PHE A 95 -6.76 9.22 -4.43
C PHE A 95 -5.49 8.41 -4.16
N ILE A 96 -5.68 7.16 -3.73
CA ILE A 96 -4.60 6.25 -3.31
C ILE A 96 -3.50 6.04 -4.37
N TYR A 97 -3.80 6.11 -5.67
CA TYR A 97 -2.78 5.92 -6.71
C TYR A 97 -1.69 7.02 -6.70
N HIS A 98 -1.95 8.18 -6.12
CA HIS A 98 -0.92 9.21 -5.93
C HIS A 98 0.19 8.75 -4.98
N TYR A 99 -0.13 7.83 -4.06
CA TYR A 99 0.84 7.19 -3.20
C TYR A 99 1.81 6.28 -3.97
N PHE A 100 1.47 5.84 -5.18
CA PHE A 100 2.29 4.88 -5.94
C PHE A 100 3.67 5.43 -6.30
N ALA A 101 3.80 6.75 -6.49
CA ALA A 101 5.09 7.40 -6.68
C ALA A 101 6.02 7.25 -5.46
N SER A 102 5.46 7.05 -4.26
CA SER A 102 6.21 6.84 -3.02
C SER A 102 6.68 5.38 -2.85
N VAL A 103 6.13 4.43 -3.62
CA VAL A 103 6.33 2.98 -3.42
C VAL A 103 7.79 2.54 -3.53
N PRO A 104 8.60 3.01 -4.49
CA PRO A 104 10.02 2.65 -4.52
C PRO A 104 10.74 3.01 -3.22
N PHE A 105 10.40 4.15 -2.61
CA PHE A 105 11.06 4.64 -1.39
C PHE A 105 10.63 3.88 -0.14
N ILE A 106 9.35 3.50 -0.03
CA ILE A 106 8.88 2.68 1.09
C ILE A 106 9.39 1.23 0.99
N ILE A 107 9.69 0.73 -0.22
CA ILE A 107 10.38 -0.55 -0.44
C ILE A 107 11.84 -0.45 0.00
N ILE A 108 12.55 0.63 -0.36
CA ILE A 108 13.92 0.84 0.14
C ILE A 108 13.95 0.92 1.67
N ALA A 109 12.97 1.60 2.29
CA ALA A 109 12.83 1.61 3.75
C ALA A 109 12.66 0.20 4.33
N ALA A 110 11.82 -0.64 3.71
CA ALA A 110 11.64 -2.04 4.08
C ALA A 110 12.95 -2.84 3.99
N VAL A 111 13.73 -2.63 2.93
CA VAL A 111 15.05 -3.27 2.78
C VAL A 111 16.01 -2.82 3.87
N LEU A 112 16.03 -1.54 4.25
CA LEU A 112 16.86 -1.04 5.36
C LEU A 112 16.46 -1.65 6.71
N LEU A 113 15.17 -1.85 6.95
CA LEU A 113 14.68 -2.56 8.14
C LEU A 113 15.14 -4.03 8.13
N LEU A 114 14.99 -4.72 7.00
CA LEU A 114 15.44 -6.11 6.85
C LEU A 114 16.96 -6.26 7.02
N ASP A 115 17.75 -5.34 6.47
CA ASP A 115 19.22 -5.30 6.67
C ASP A 115 19.58 -5.08 8.15
N ALA A 116 18.84 -4.23 8.86
CA ALA A 116 19.04 -4.04 10.29
C ALA A 116 18.67 -5.28 11.13
N ILE A 117 17.67 -6.06 10.70
CA ILE A 117 17.34 -7.36 11.30
C ILE A 117 18.45 -8.37 11.01
N ARG A 118 18.91 -8.43 9.76
CA ARG A 118 20.00 -9.31 9.31
C ARG A 118 21.28 -9.12 10.11
N LYS A 119 21.67 -7.87 10.34
CA LYS A 119 22.84 -7.51 11.16
C LYS A 119 22.76 -7.98 12.62
N LYS A 120 21.56 -8.29 13.12
CA LYS A 120 21.37 -8.87 14.46
C LYS A 120 21.24 -10.38 14.44
N SER A 121 20.57 -10.94 13.44
CA SER A 121 20.37 -12.38 13.28
C SER A 121 20.00 -12.73 11.83
N GLU A 122 20.83 -13.56 11.20
CA GLU A 122 20.56 -14.11 9.86
C GLU A 122 19.30 -14.99 9.83
N THR A 123 19.03 -15.73 10.92
CA THR A 123 17.80 -16.52 11.08
C THR A 123 16.57 -15.62 11.11
N ALA A 124 16.59 -14.55 11.91
CA ALA A 124 15.47 -13.61 11.99
C ALA A 124 15.22 -12.92 10.65
N TYR A 125 16.28 -12.56 9.91
CA TYR A 125 16.16 -12.01 8.56
C TYR A 125 15.52 -13.01 7.60
N THR A 126 16.01 -14.24 7.55
CA THR A 126 15.49 -15.29 6.66
C THR A 126 14.01 -15.54 6.92
N VAL A 127 13.62 -15.66 8.19
CA VAL A 127 12.22 -15.86 8.58
C VAL A 127 11.37 -14.65 8.22
N THR A 128 11.82 -13.44 8.52
CA THR A 128 11.03 -12.21 8.27
C THR A 128 10.88 -11.96 6.77
N ALA A 129 11.97 -12.02 6.01
CA ALA A 129 11.95 -11.83 4.56
C ALA A 129 11.16 -12.94 3.86
N GLY A 130 11.36 -14.20 4.27
CA GLY A 130 10.60 -15.34 3.75
C GLY A 130 9.10 -15.19 4.01
N THR A 131 8.72 -14.82 5.23
CA THR A 131 7.31 -14.57 5.58
C THR A 131 6.73 -13.43 4.76
N LEU A 132 7.45 -12.32 4.61
CA LEU A 132 7.00 -11.18 3.81
C LEU A 132 6.78 -11.56 2.34
N MET A 133 7.71 -12.30 1.73
CA MET A 133 7.58 -12.76 0.34
C MET A 133 6.42 -13.72 0.16
N VAL A 134 6.24 -14.68 1.07
CA VAL A 134 5.13 -15.63 1.03
C VAL A 134 3.80 -14.91 1.19
N LEU A 135 3.68 -14.00 2.16
CA LEU A 135 2.45 -13.22 2.35
C LEU A 135 2.17 -12.32 1.16
N ALA A 136 3.20 -11.64 0.61
CA ALA A 136 3.03 -10.82 -0.58
C ALA A 136 2.52 -11.64 -1.77
N LEU A 137 3.07 -12.85 -2.00
CA LEU A 137 2.63 -13.74 -3.06
C LEU A 137 1.20 -14.25 -2.84
N LEU A 138 0.88 -14.71 -1.62
CA LEU A 138 -0.45 -15.22 -1.30
C LEU A 138 -1.52 -14.14 -1.44
N LEU A 139 -1.23 -12.92 -0.96
CA LEU A 139 -2.14 -11.78 -1.10
C LEU A 139 -2.26 -11.33 -2.55
N PHE A 140 -1.18 -11.35 -3.32
CA PHE A 140 -1.26 -11.08 -4.75
C PHE A 140 -2.18 -12.07 -5.45
N ILE A 141 -2.02 -13.37 -5.21
CA ILE A 141 -2.89 -14.41 -5.79
C ILE A 141 -4.34 -14.21 -5.36
N ALA A 142 -4.58 -13.90 -4.08
CA ALA A 142 -5.92 -13.69 -3.55
C ALA A 142 -6.61 -12.46 -4.16
N PHE A 143 -5.91 -11.33 -4.25
CA PHE A 143 -6.47 -10.08 -4.78
C PHE A 143 -6.41 -9.98 -6.31
N TYR A 144 -5.63 -10.82 -6.99
CA TYR A 144 -5.44 -10.79 -8.44
C TYR A 144 -6.76 -10.70 -9.23
N PRO A 145 -7.83 -11.45 -8.91
CA PRO A 145 -9.06 -11.32 -9.66
C PRO A 145 -9.71 -9.94 -9.56
N LEU A 146 -9.60 -9.32 -8.38
CA LEU A 146 -10.16 -8.00 -8.08
C LEU A 146 -9.27 -6.85 -8.57
N GLU A 147 -7.99 -7.12 -8.84
CA GLU A 147 -7.06 -6.14 -9.43
C GLU A 147 -7.03 -6.22 -10.97
N SER A 148 -7.32 -7.39 -11.55
CA SER A 148 -7.28 -7.63 -13.00
C SER A 148 -8.63 -7.55 -13.70
N GLY A 149 -9.75 -7.58 -12.96
CA GLY A 149 -11.08 -7.68 -13.55
C GLY A 149 -11.49 -9.11 -13.91
N LEU A 150 -10.77 -10.13 -13.46
CA LEU A 150 -11.14 -11.53 -13.67
C LEU A 150 -12.49 -11.82 -12.96
N PRO A 151 -13.48 -12.40 -13.66
CA PRO A 151 -14.76 -12.73 -13.05
C PRO A 151 -14.62 -13.73 -11.91
N VAL A 152 -15.19 -13.39 -10.75
CA VAL A 152 -15.22 -14.25 -9.55
C VAL A 152 -16.57 -14.20 -8.85
N ALA A 153 -16.83 -15.18 -8.00
CA ALA A 153 -18.02 -15.19 -7.18
C ALA A 153 -18.05 -13.97 -6.24
N ARG A 154 -19.21 -13.33 -6.11
CA ARG A 154 -19.42 -12.18 -5.22
C ARG A 154 -19.06 -12.51 -3.76
N SER A 155 -19.35 -13.73 -3.32
CA SER A 155 -19.00 -14.23 -1.99
C SER A 155 -17.48 -14.22 -1.77
N TYR A 156 -16.70 -14.64 -2.76
CA TYR A 156 -15.23 -14.59 -2.71
C TYR A 156 -14.72 -13.16 -2.52
N ALA A 157 -15.23 -12.23 -3.33
CA ALA A 157 -14.85 -10.83 -3.22
C ALA A 157 -15.24 -10.19 -1.89
N GLN A 158 -16.37 -10.60 -1.31
CA GLN A 158 -16.79 -10.14 0.03
C GLN A 158 -15.84 -10.60 1.14
N TYR A 159 -15.20 -11.77 1.04
CA TYR A 159 -14.17 -12.21 2.00
C TYR A 159 -12.91 -11.34 1.95
N LEU A 160 -12.63 -10.73 0.80
CA LEU A 160 -11.46 -9.87 0.58
C LEU A 160 -11.73 -8.40 0.94
N ARG A 161 -12.94 -8.06 1.42
CA ARG A 161 -13.27 -6.75 1.98
C ARG A 161 -12.81 -6.66 3.44
N TRP A 162 -11.59 -6.18 3.64
CA TRP A 162 -11.02 -6.11 4.99
C TRP A 162 -11.49 -4.89 5.78
N PHE A 163 -11.75 -3.77 5.10
CA PHE A 163 -12.37 -2.58 5.70
C PHE A 163 -13.75 -2.36 5.09
N LYS A 164 -14.33 -1.16 5.25
CA LYS A 164 -15.58 -0.74 4.58
C LYS A 164 -15.39 -0.50 3.07
N TRP A 165 -14.57 -1.33 2.45
CA TRP A 165 -14.26 -1.37 1.04
C TRP A 165 -15.51 -1.72 0.23
N VAL A 166 -15.84 -0.82 -0.70
CA VAL A 166 -17.02 -0.91 -1.58
C VAL A 166 -16.65 -1.15 -3.05
N ASN A 167 -15.36 -1.23 -3.33
CA ASN A 167 -14.67 -1.36 -4.63
C ASN A 167 -14.64 -2.80 -5.18
N PHE A 168 -15.60 -3.66 -4.82
CA PHE A 168 -15.63 -5.05 -5.27
C PHE A 168 -17.02 -5.45 -5.74
#